data_AF-A0A1I0G2H4-F1
#
_entry.id   AF-A0A1I0G2H4-F1
#
_cell.length_a   1.000
_cell.length_b   1.000
_cell.length_c   1.000
_cell.angle_alpha   90.00
_cell.angle_beta   90.00
_cell.angle_gamma   90.00
#
_symmetry.space_group_name_H-M   'P 1'
#
loop_
_entity.id
_entity.type
_entity.pdbx_description
1 polymer ?
#
loop_
_entity_poly.entity_id
_entity_poly.type
_entity_poly.pdbx_seq_one_letter_code
_entity_poly.pdbx_strand_id
1 'polypeptide(L)'
;MGNKIKKTNSWLGFILLISAITYNILANLFDYYVFASPYLFFYGLIILGLVFSLIGRGYLRSKANSSITKIIGKIGLYGNFAVAILFFPPFYFVWGTIIFGP
;
A
#
# COMPACT_ATOMS: atom_id res chain seq x y z
N MET A 1 8.66 -20.19 14.59
CA MET A 1 8.60 -19.91 13.13
C MET A 1 7.66 -18.77 12.76
N GLY A 2 6.47 -18.64 13.37
CA GLY A 2 5.47 -17.62 12.99
C GLY A 2 5.87 -16.14 13.11
N ASN A 3 6.80 -15.79 14.01
CA ASN A 3 7.21 -14.39 14.20
C ASN A 3 8.07 -13.85 13.04
N LYS A 4 8.96 -14.65 12.47
CA LYS A 4 9.82 -14.21 11.35
C LYS A 4 8.98 -13.93 10.10
N ILE A 5 8.04 -14.82 9.77
CA ILE A 5 7.11 -14.67 8.64
C ILE A 5 6.26 -13.40 8.79
N LYS A 6 5.67 -13.19 9.98
CA LYS A 6 4.88 -11.99 10.27
C LYS A 6 5.68 -10.69 10.19
N LYS A 7 6.95 -10.70 10.63
CA LYS A 7 7.88 -9.57 10.47
C LYS A 7 8.13 -9.30 8.99
N THR A 8 8.51 -10.30 8.21
CA THR A 8 8.76 -10.16 6.77
C THR A 8 7.53 -9.60 6.04
N ASN A 9 6.34 -10.12 6.33
CA ASN A 9 5.10 -9.66 5.70
C ASN A 9 4.74 -8.20 6.05
N SER A 10 5.02 -7.76 7.29
CA SER A 10 4.85 -6.35 7.67
C SER A 10 5.77 -5.42 6.86
N TRP A 11 7.01 -5.86 6.62
CA TRP A 11 7.97 -5.10 5.83
C TRP A 11 7.65 -5.15 4.34
N LEU A 12 7.24 -6.30 3.80
CA LEU A 12 6.81 -6.43 2.40
C LEU A 12 5.64 -5.51 2.09
N GLY A 13 4.62 -5.47 2.97
CA GLY A 13 3.49 -4.57 2.80
C GLY A 13 3.91 -3.10 2.76
N PHE A 14 4.86 -2.69 3.60
CA PHE A 14 5.42 -1.35 3.57
C PHE A 14 6.25 -1.07 2.31
N ILE A 15 7.11 -2.00 1.89
CA ILE A 15 7.93 -1.85 0.69
C ILE A 15 7.03 -1.69 -0.54
N LEU A 16 5.99 -2.51 -0.66
CA LEU A 16 5.03 -2.42 -1.77
C LEU A 16 4.28 -1.08 -1.78
N LEU A 17 3.94 -0.53 -0.62
CA LEU A 17 3.37 0.83 -0.53
C LEU A 17 4.34 1.88 -1.07
N ILE A 18 5.60 1.86 -0.62
CA ILE A 18 6.62 2.80 -1.09
C ILE A 18 6.86 2.63 -2.59
N SER A 19 6.95 1.40 -3.09
CA SER A 19 7.08 1.12 -4.52
C SER A 19 5.90 1.66 -5.32
N ALA A 20 4.66 1.52 -4.84
CA ALA A 20 3.48 2.05 -5.50
C ALA A 20 3.51 3.58 -5.56
N ILE A 21 3.85 4.25 -4.47
CA ILE A 21 3.98 5.71 -4.39
C ILE A 21 5.09 6.19 -5.33
N THR A 22 6.28 5.60 -5.24
CA THR A 22 7.42 5.95 -6.11
C THR A 22 7.08 5.74 -7.57
N TYR A 23 6.44 4.62 -7.92
CA TYR A 23 6.00 4.35 -9.28
C TYR A 23 5.00 5.40 -9.78
N ASN A 24 4.00 5.75 -8.96
CA ASN A 24 3.02 6.78 -9.33
C ASN A 24 3.67 8.16 -9.54
N ILE A 25 4.63 8.53 -8.70
CA ILE A 25 5.39 9.79 -8.86
C ILE A 25 6.21 9.75 -10.15
N LEU A 26 6.95 8.67 -10.41
CA LEU A 26 7.76 8.54 -11.62
C LEU A 26 6.92 8.56 -12.90
N ALA A 27 5.78 7.86 -12.89
CA ALA A 27 4.88 7.82 -14.03
C ALA A 27 4.24 9.19 -14.32
N ASN A 28 3.78 9.92 -13.30
CA ASN A 28 3.05 11.18 -13.51
C ASN A 28 3.94 12.43 -13.59
N LEU A 29 5.09 12.48 -12.91
CA LEU A 29 5.95 13.67 -12.94
C LEU A 29 7.00 13.62 -14.05
N PHE A 30 7.43 12.42 -14.45
CA PHE A 30 8.52 12.24 -15.42
C PHE A 30 8.06 11.53 -16.70
N ASP A 31 6.75 11.29 -16.87
CA ASP A 31 6.15 10.52 -17.97
C ASP A 31 6.86 9.18 -18.23
N TYR A 32 7.39 8.57 -17.17
CA TYR A 32 8.15 7.34 -17.25
C TYR A 32 7.26 6.11 -17.04
N TYR A 33 6.77 5.55 -18.15
CA TYR A 33 5.88 4.39 -18.15
C TYR A 33 6.63 3.09 -18.42
N VAL A 34 6.98 2.35 -17.37
CA VAL A 34 7.64 1.03 -17.49
C VAL A 34 6.69 -0.07 -17.96
N PHE A 35 5.39 0.07 -17.65
CA PHE A 35 4.37 -0.93 -17.95
C PHE A 35 3.28 -0.34 -18.84
N ALA A 36 2.71 -1.17 -19.72
CA ALA A 36 1.65 -0.78 -20.64
C ALA A 36 0.39 -0.23 -19.95
N SER A 37 0.10 -0.69 -18.73
CA SER A 37 -0.96 -0.14 -17.89
C SER A 37 -0.41 0.30 -16.53
N PRO A 38 -0.09 1.59 -16.37
CA PRO A 38 0.45 2.13 -15.12
C PRO A 38 -0.51 1.97 -13.95
N TYR A 39 -1.80 2.18 -14.22
CA TYR A 39 -2.86 2.01 -13.23
C TYR A 39 -2.94 0.57 -12.73
N LEU A 40 -2.94 -0.41 -13.63
CA LEU A 40 -3.03 -1.82 -13.23
C LEU A 40 -1.84 -2.26 -12.39
N PHE A 41 -0.63 -1.82 -12.74
CA PHE A 41 0.57 -2.09 -11.94
C PHE A 41 0.50 -1.42 -10.56
N PHE A 42 0.09 -0.15 -10.51
CA PHE A 42 -0.11 0.58 -9.25
C PHE A 42 -1.12 -0.12 -8.33
N TYR A 43 -2.31 -0.47 -8.81
CA TYR A 43 -3.29 -1.19 -8.00
C TYR A 43 -2.81 -2.57 -7.60
N GLY A 44 -2.10 -3.28 -8.49
CA GLY A 44 -1.51 -4.58 -8.18
C GLY A 44 -0.58 -4.50 -6.97
N LEU A 45 0.31 -3.50 -6.94
CA LEU A 45 1.20 -3.25 -5.81
C LEU A 45 0.43 -2.95 -4.51
N ILE A 46 -0.61 -2.12 -4.59
CA ILE A 46 -1.41 -1.75 -3.40
C ILE A 46 -2.21 -2.94 -2.86
N ILE A 47 -2.84 -3.73 -3.72
CA ILE A 47 -3.60 -4.93 -3.33
C ILE A 47 -2.65 -5.96 -2.69
N LEU A 48 -1.51 -6.26 -3.33
CA LEU A 48 -0.51 -7.15 -2.76
C LEU A 48 0.03 -6.60 -1.44
N GLY A 49 0.32 -5.31 -1.38
CA GLY A 49 0.77 -4.61 -0.18
C GLY A 49 -0.22 -4.75 0.98
N LEU A 50 -1.51 -4.62 0.70
CA LEU A 50 -2.61 -4.87 1.65
C LEU A 50 -2.62 -6.31 2.14
N VAL A 51 -2.55 -7.29 1.24
CA VAL A 51 -2.55 -8.72 1.59
C VAL A 51 -1.38 -9.04 2.52
N PHE A 52 -0.15 -8.65 2.16
CA PHE A 52 1.02 -8.87 3.01
C PHE A 52 0.92 -8.12 4.34
N SER A 53 0.42 -6.89 4.35
CA SER A 53 0.20 -6.13 5.58
C SER A 53 -0.83 -6.79 6.51
N LEU A 54 -1.89 -7.38 5.97
CA LEU A 54 -2.92 -8.09 6.75
C LEU A 54 -2.35 -9.37 7.37
N ILE A 55 -1.56 -10.14 6.62
CA ILE A 55 -0.87 -11.33 7.15
C ILE A 55 0.15 -10.90 8.24
N GLY A 56 0.82 -9.77 8.04
CA GLY A 56 1.75 -9.15 9.00
C GLY A 56 1.08 -8.58 10.26
N ARG A 57 -0.22 -8.26 10.22
CA ARG A 57 -0.98 -7.63 11.32
C ARG A 57 -0.90 -8.39 12.64
N GLY A 58 -0.75 -9.71 12.59
CA GLY A 58 -0.53 -10.55 13.78
C GLY A 58 0.72 -10.17 14.59
N TYR A 59 1.70 -9.48 13.98
CA TYR A 59 2.90 -8.97 14.66
C TYR A 59 2.63 -7.69 15.47
N LEU A 60 1.63 -6.89 15.07
CA LEU A 60 1.29 -5.60 15.68
C LEU A 60 0.69 -5.75 17.09
N ARG A 61 0.08 -6.90 17.38
CA ARG A 61 -0.54 -7.20 18.68
C ARG A 61 0.44 -7.75 19.73
N SER A 62 1.64 -8.14 19.33
CA SER A 62 2.60 -8.75 20.26
C SER A 62 3.41 -7.69 21.01
N LYS A 63 3.39 -7.71 22.35
CA LYS A 63 4.19 -6.79 23.19
C LYS A 63 5.70 -7.00 23.04
N ALA A 64 6.16 -8.20 22.69
CA ALA A 64 7.58 -8.58 22.63
C ALA A 64 8.36 -8.12 21.37
N ASN A 65 7.69 -7.51 20.40
CA ASN A 65 8.31 -7.17 19.11
C ASN A 65 8.87 -5.74 19.06
N SER A 66 9.96 -5.56 18.29
CA SER A 66 10.64 -4.26 18.15
C SER A 66 9.71 -3.14 17.70
N SER A 67 9.89 -1.96 18.30
CA SER A 67 9.05 -0.78 18.06
C SER A 67 8.99 -0.40 16.57
N ILE A 68 10.14 -0.43 15.88
CA ILE A 68 10.26 -0.05 14.46
C ILE A 68 9.41 -0.93 13.55
N THR A 69 9.46 -2.26 13.72
CA THR A 69 8.68 -3.17 12.85
C THR A 69 7.17 -2.97 13.05
N LYS A 70 6.73 -2.57 14.25
CA LYS A 70 5.31 -2.26 14.50
C LYS A 70 4.88 -0.98 13.81
N ILE A 71 5.73 0.06 13.84
CA ILE A 71 5.45 1.32 13.14
C ILE A 71 5.34 1.06 11.64
N ILE A 72 6.32 0.37 11.08
CA ILE A 72 6.36 0.02 9.65
C ILE A 72 5.16 -0.83 9.24
N GLY A 73 4.80 -1.85 10.04
CA GLY A 73 3.61 -2.67 9.76
C GLY A 73 2.30 -1.88 9.83
N LYS A 74 2.19 -0.87 10.72
CA LYS A 74 1.03 0.04 10.74
C LYS A 74 0.99 0.93 9.50
N ILE A 75 2.11 1.54 9.14
CA ILE A 75 2.21 2.41 7.96
C ILE A 75 1.89 1.61 6.70
N GLY A 76 2.47 0.42 6.54
CA GLY A 76 2.14 -0.48 5.43
C GLY A 76 0.65 -0.83 5.39
N LEU A 77 0.06 -1.24 6.51
CA LEU A 77 -1.35 -1.62 6.54
C LEU A 77 -2.29 -0.43 6.24
N TYR A 78 -2.18 0.66 7.01
CA TYR A 78 -3.08 1.80 6.86
C TYR A 78 -2.80 2.60 5.60
N GLY A 79 -1.54 2.70 5.18
CA GLY A 79 -1.16 3.38 3.95
C GLY A 79 -1.69 2.66 2.72
N ASN A 80 -1.48 1.34 2.60
CA ASN A 80 -2.06 0.61 1.46
C ASN A 80 -3.59 0.64 1.50
N PHE A 81 -4.22 0.59 2.68
CA PHE A 81 -5.68 0.71 2.79
C PHE A 81 -6.20 2.08 2.37
N ALA A 82 -5.56 3.16 2.81
CA ALA A 82 -5.92 4.52 2.45
C ALA A 82 -5.77 4.74 0.93
N VAL A 83 -4.65 4.31 0.36
CA VAL A 83 -4.42 4.41 -1.10
C VAL A 83 -5.43 3.56 -1.86
N ALA A 84 -5.72 2.34 -1.38
CA ALA A 84 -6.75 1.51 -2.00
C ALA A 84 -8.09 2.25 -2.03
N ILE A 85 -8.55 2.84 -0.93
CA ILE A 85 -9.83 3.57 -0.89
C ILE A 85 -9.80 4.81 -1.77
N LEU A 86 -8.78 5.67 -1.63
CA LEU A 86 -8.72 6.96 -2.32
C LEU A 86 -8.65 6.80 -3.83
N PHE A 87 -7.91 5.79 -4.29
CA PHE A 87 -7.70 5.58 -5.71
C PHE A 87 -8.62 4.50 -6.28
N PHE A 88 -9.39 3.72 -5.51
CA PHE A 88 -10.28 2.71 -6.12
C PHE A 88 -11.26 3.39 -7.08
N PRO A 89 -11.40 2.94 -8.35
CA PRO A 89 -12.13 3.70 -9.36
C PRO A 89 -13.56 4.11 -8.93
N PRO A 90 -14.39 3.24 -8.33
CA PRO A 90 -15.70 3.65 -7.81
C PRO A 90 -15.65 4.78 -6.78
N PHE A 91 -14.70 4.74 -5.84
CA PHE A 91 -14.55 5.80 -4.85
C PHE A 91 -13.94 7.05 -5.46
N TYR A 92 -12.99 6.90 -6.39
CA TYR A 92 -12.41 8.00 -7.13
C TYR A 92 -13.45 8.75 -7.95
N PHE A 93 -14.43 8.06 -8.57
CA PHE A 93 -15.56 8.72 -9.22
C PHE A 93 -16.41 9.52 -8.23
N VAL A 94 -16.71 8.97 -7.05
CA VAL A 94 -17.48 9.69 -6.02
C VAL A 94 -16.76 10.96 -5.56
N TRP A 95 -15.49 10.85 -5.17
CA TRP A 95 -14.71 12.02 -4.73
C TRP A 95 -14.42 12.98 -5.88
N GLY A 96 -14.14 12.45 -7.08
CA GLY A 96 -13.89 13.23 -8.28
C GLY A 96 -15.10 14.09 -8.65
N THR A 97 -16.30 13.54 -8.63
CA THR A 97 -17.53 14.30 -8.86
C THR A 97 -17.79 15.33 -7.75
N ILE A 98 -17.48 15.03 -6.49
CA ILE A 98 -17.62 15.99 -5.38
C ILE A 98 -16.63 17.17 -5.53
N ILE A 99 -15.39 16.90 -5.94
CA ILE A 99 -14.31 17.89 -5.98
C ILE A 99 -14.34 18.71 -7.28
N PHE A 100 -14.59 18.08 -8.42
CA PHE A 100 -14.48 18.69 -9.75
C PHE A 100 -15.83 18.97 -10.42
N GLY A 101 -16.95 18.56 -9.81
CA GLY A 101 -18.28 18.68 -10.36
C GLY A 101 -18.66 17.51 -11.30
N PRO A 102 -19.94 17.42 -11.70
CA PRO A 102 -20.40 16.46 -12.70
C PRO A 102 -19.88 16.77 -14.11
#